data_AF-A0A2G5HQ80-F1
#
_entry.id   AF-A0A2G5HQ80-F1
#
_cell.length_a   1.000
_cell.length_b   1.000
_cell.length_c   1.000
_cell.angle_alpha   90.00
_cell.angle_beta   90.00
_cell.angle_gamma   90.00
#
_symmetry.space_group_name_H-M   'P 1'
#
loop_
_entity.id
_entity.type
_entity.pdbx_description
1 polymer ?
#
loop_
_entity_poly.entity_id
_entity_poly.type
_entity_poly.pdbx_seq_one_letter_code
_entity_poly.pdbx_strand_id
1 'polypeptide(L)'
;MTVSKLLDAQCNHCKTAAGNLSTCAGCKVVKYCCKEHQAADWPTHKAQCTPVKKARAHFEKEETELRNFPGDFICPANPLEEPEPHFWGWLETRPYMRARYGLLDALRKIKTRDAVQAAHDHVKECLRLCRSDNMGVRVMAPALMLRLGRDQEAYDFWRRS
;
A
#
# COMPACT_ATOMS: atom_id res chain seq x y z
N MET A 1 12.70 16.72 -22.31
CA MET A 1 11.28 16.38 -22.52
C MET A 1 10.67 16.12 -21.16
N THR A 2 9.82 17.02 -20.68
CA THR A 2 9.22 16.95 -19.35
C THR A 2 8.23 15.79 -19.35
N VAL A 3 8.65 14.63 -18.83
CA VAL A 3 7.75 13.48 -18.66
C VAL A 3 6.61 13.96 -17.78
N SER A 4 5.41 14.07 -18.35
CA SER A 4 4.19 14.30 -17.58
C SER A 4 4.09 13.16 -16.59
N LYS A 5 4.44 13.43 -15.32
CA LYS A 5 4.29 12.46 -14.25
C LYS A 5 2.80 12.38 -13.99
N LEU A 6 2.16 11.39 -14.60
CA LEU A 6 0.73 11.04 -14.50
C LEU A 6 0.16 10.98 -13.07
N LEU A 7 1.01 11.07 -12.05
CA LEU A 7 0.67 10.95 -10.64
C LEU A 7 1.20 12.10 -9.76
N ASP A 8 1.65 13.22 -10.33
CA ASP A 8 2.19 14.33 -9.53
C ASP A 8 1.23 14.79 -8.42
N ALA A 9 1.82 15.36 -7.35
CA ALA A 9 1.07 15.83 -6.20
C ALA A 9 0.18 17.02 -6.60
N GLN A 10 -1.07 16.71 -6.92
CA GLN A 10 -2.07 17.67 -7.39
C GLN A 10 -3.40 17.46 -6.67
N CYS A 11 -4.25 18.48 -6.68
CA CYS A 11 -5.61 18.34 -6.19
C CYS A 11 -6.38 17.33 -7.07
N ASN A 12 -7.07 16.38 -6.45
CA ASN A 12 -7.81 15.36 -7.20
C ASN A 12 -9.03 15.93 -7.96
N HIS A 13 -9.51 17.11 -7.58
CA HIS A 13 -10.61 17.79 -8.24
C HIS A 13 -10.12 18.73 -9.36
N CYS A 14 -9.42 19.83 -9.03
CA CYS A 14 -9.00 20.84 -10.00
C CYS A 14 -7.70 20.54 -10.76
N LYS A 15 -6.98 19.47 -10.40
CA LYS A 15 -5.70 19.05 -11.01
C LYS A 15 -4.55 20.05 -10.90
N THR A 16 -4.70 21.12 -10.12
CA THR A 16 -3.63 22.09 -9.85
C THR A 16 -2.65 21.54 -8.80
N ALA A 17 -1.35 21.63 -9.09
CA ALA A 17 -0.26 21.24 -8.20
C ALA A 17 0.21 22.36 -7.26
N ALA A 18 -0.32 23.59 -7.42
CA ALA A 18 0.06 24.75 -6.63
C ALA A 18 -0.71 24.83 -5.30
N GLY A 19 0.02 24.92 -4.18
CA GLY A 19 -0.51 25.24 -2.86
C GLY A 19 -0.35 24.13 -1.81
N ASN A 20 -0.75 24.45 -0.57
CA ASN A 20 -0.77 23.49 0.54
C ASN A 20 -1.91 22.50 0.35
N LEU A 21 -1.59 21.31 -0.15
CA LEU A 21 -2.55 20.23 -0.35
C LEU A 21 -2.83 19.49 0.97
N SER A 22 -4.10 19.43 1.35
CA SER A 22 -4.61 18.61 2.44
C SER A 22 -4.90 17.18 1.97
N THR A 23 -4.52 16.18 2.75
CA THR A 23 -4.81 14.77 2.46
C THR A 23 -6.18 14.37 3.00
N CYS A 24 -6.91 13.53 2.26
CA CYS A 24 -8.14 12.91 2.73
C CYS A 24 -7.89 12.10 4.00
N ALA A 25 -8.54 12.45 5.10
CA ALA A 25 -8.38 11.77 6.40
C ALA A 25 -8.77 10.28 6.37
N GLY A 26 -9.62 9.86 5.42
CA GLY A 26 -10.06 8.47 5.28
C GLY A 26 -9.00 7.57 4.64
N CYS A 27 -8.65 7.84 3.38
CA CYS A 27 -7.73 7.00 2.62
C CYS A 27 -6.24 7.36 2.83
N LYS A 28 -5.95 8.60 3.24
CA LYS A 28 -4.60 9.18 3.44
C LYS A 28 -3.72 9.24 2.18
N VAL A 29 -4.29 9.03 0.98
CA VAL A 29 -3.52 8.93 -0.28
C VAL A 29 -4.06 9.81 -1.41
N VAL A 30 -5.14 10.55 -1.17
CA VAL A 30 -5.70 11.54 -2.10
C VAL A 30 -5.60 12.92 -1.49
N LYS A 31 -5.27 13.91 -2.31
CA LYS A 31 -4.94 15.29 -1.92
C LYS A 31 -5.92 16.30 -2.52
N TYR A 32 -6.23 17.34 -1.77
CA TYR A 32 -7.11 18.44 -2.15
C TYR A 32 -6.57 19.78 -1.68
N CYS A 33 -6.72 20.84 -2.48
CA CYS A 33 -6.31 22.18 -2.07
C CYS A 33 -7.26 22.82 -1.03
N CYS A 34 -8.51 22.34 -0.94
CA CYS A 34 -9.52 22.85 -0.02
C CYS A 34 -10.63 21.82 0.26
N LYS A 35 -11.47 22.12 1.26
CA LYS A 35 -12.58 21.23 1.69
C LYS A 35 -13.70 21.16 0.65
N GLU A 36 -13.91 22.23 -0.11
CA GLU A 36 -14.94 22.33 -1.14
C GLU A 36 -14.65 21.35 -2.28
N HIS A 37 -13.39 21.27 -2.73
CA HIS A 37 -12.95 20.30 -3.73
C HIS A 37 -13.03 18.85 -3.25
N GLN A 38 -12.80 18.61 -1.95
CA GLN A 38 -13.01 17.29 -1.36
C GLN A 38 -14.49 16.90 -1.34
N ALA A 39 -15.39 17.83 -0.98
CA ALA A 39 -16.83 17.59 -0.98
C ALA A 39 -17.37 17.37 -2.40
N ALA A 40 -16.89 18.15 -3.38
CA ALA A 40 -17.27 18.01 -4.78
C ALA A 40 -16.81 16.67 -5.40
N ASP A 41 -15.63 16.17 -5.04
CA ASP A 41 -15.11 14.86 -5.48
C ASP A 41 -15.65 13.69 -4.64
N TRP A 42 -16.42 13.93 -3.57
CA TRP A 42 -16.87 12.84 -2.69
C TRP A 42 -17.70 11.75 -3.39
N PRO A 43 -18.67 12.06 -4.29
CA PRO A 43 -19.46 11.04 -4.97
C PRO A 43 -18.60 10.05 -5.77
N THR A 44 -17.52 10.51 -6.38
CA THR A 44 -16.56 9.71 -7.16
C THR A 44 -15.51 9.04 -6.28
N HIS A 45 -14.97 9.77 -5.31
CA HIS A 45 -13.90 9.29 -4.43
C HIS A 45 -14.36 8.24 -3.43
N LYS A 46 -15.60 8.33 -2.90
CA LYS A 46 -16.11 7.46 -1.83
C LYS A 46 -15.95 5.97 -2.13
N ALA A 47 -16.22 5.55 -3.38
CA ALA A 47 -16.12 4.17 -3.82
C ALA A 47 -14.70 3.59 -3.66
N GLN A 48 -13.67 4.42 -3.77
CA GLN A 48 -12.27 4.01 -3.57
C GLN A 48 -11.78 4.30 -2.14
N CYS A 49 -12.30 5.35 -1.51
CA CYS A 49 -11.92 5.76 -0.16
C CYS A 49 -12.32 4.75 0.91
N THR A 50 -13.58 4.29 0.87
CA THR A 50 -14.13 3.39 1.90
C THR A 50 -13.38 2.05 1.97
N PRO A 51 -13.08 1.36 0.85
CA PRO A 51 -12.28 0.13 0.89
C PRO A 51 -10.89 0.34 1.49
N VAL A 52 -10.17 1.41 1.11
CA VAL A 52 -8.85 1.69 1.66
C VAL A 52 -8.92 1.97 3.16
N LYS A 53 -9.90 2.77 3.60
CA LYS A 53 -10.09 3.06 5.04
C LYS A 53 -10.33 1.77 5.83
N LYS A 54 -11.22 0.90 5.34
CA LYS A 54 -11.55 -0.38 5.99
C LYS A 54 -10.35 -1.33 6.01
N ALA A 55 -9.68 -1.49 4.88
CA ALA A 55 -8.51 -2.37 4.76
C ALA A 55 -7.35 -1.89 5.64
N ARG A 56 -7.15 -0.56 5.75
CA ARG A 56 -6.14 0.01 6.64
C ARG A 56 -6.44 -0.27 8.11
N ALA A 57 -7.69 -0.05 8.54
CA ALA A 57 -8.08 -0.35 9.92
C ALA A 57 -7.93 -1.84 10.25
N HIS A 58 -8.27 -2.74 9.31
CA HIS A 58 -8.04 -4.17 9.49
C HIS A 58 -6.55 -4.50 9.59
N PHE A 59 -5.72 -3.96 8.69
CA PHE A 59 -4.27 -4.14 8.74
C PHE A 59 -3.66 -3.66 10.06
N GLU A 60 -4.03 -2.47 10.54
CA GLU A 60 -3.55 -1.90 11.81
C GLU A 60 -3.98 -2.76 13.02
N LYS A 61 -5.18 -3.36 12.97
CA LYS A 61 -5.66 -4.31 13.97
C LYS A 61 -4.79 -5.57 14.02
N GLU A 62 -4.60 -6.24 12.88
CA GLU A 62 -3.80 -7.47 12.82
C GLU A 62 -2.32 -7.20 13.18
N GLU A 63 -1.80 -6.03 12.81
CA GLU A 63 -0.46 -5.61 13.22
C GLU A 63 -0.35 -5.48 14.74
N THR A 64 -1.33 -4.84 15.38
CA THR A 64 -1.35 -4.66 16.84
C THR A 64 -1.48 -6.01 17.55
N GLU A 65 -2.36 -6.89 17.07
CA GLU A 65 -2.53 -8.23 17.62
C GLU A 65 -1.24 -9.05 17.51
N LEU A 66 -0.54 -8.97 16.38
CA LEU A 66 0.71 -9.70 16.17
C LEU A 66 1.88 -9.12 16.99
N ARG A 67 1.92 -7.80 17.19
CA ARG A 67 2.91 -7.16 18.09
C ARG A 67 2.73 -7.57 19.55
N ASN A 68 1.47 -7.74 19.97
CA ASN A 68 1.13 -8.14 21.32
C ASN A 68 1.07 -9.67 21.50
N PHE A 69 1.44 -10.44 20.48
CA PHE A 69 1.38 -11.89 20.51
C PHE A 69 2.41 -12.44 21.51
N PRO A 70 1.99 -13.20 22.54
CA PRO A 70 2.89 -13.68 23.60
C PRO A 70 3.85 -14.79 23.15
N GLY A 71 3.71 -15.28 21.92
CA GLY A 71 4.42 -16.47 21.44
C GLY A 71 3.62 -17.74 21.70
N ASP A 72 3.89 -18.78 20.92
CA ASP A 72 3.44 -20.14 21.15
C ASP A 72 4.60 -21.14 20.94
N PHE A 73 4.30 -22.43 20.82
CA PHE A 73 5.31 -23.48 20.66
C PHE A 73 6.10 -23.39 19.33
N ILE A 74 5.54 -22.72 18.31
CA ILE A 74 6.09 -22.66 16.94
C ILE A 74 6.47 -21.23 16.57
N CYS A 75 5.62 -20.26 16.90
CA CYS A 75 5.73 -18.85 16.58
C CYS A 75 6.31 -18.06 17.78
N PRO A 76 7.40 -17.31 17.60
CA PRO A 76 7.98 -16.52 18.68
C PRO A 76 7.05 -15.38 19.11
N ALA A 77 7.29 -14.84 20.31
CA ALA A 77 6.63 -13.62 20.76
C ALA A 77 7.01 -12.45 19.84
N ASN A 78 6.05 -11.58 19.52
CA ASN A 78 6.24 -10.42 18.63
C ASN A 78 7.07 -10.74 17.37
N PRO A 79 6.58 -11.61 16.46
CA PRO A 79 7.35 -12.06 15.29
C PRO A 79 7.66 -10.94 14.27
N LEU A 80 7.15 -9.73 14.50
CA LEU A 80 7.40 -8.55 13.67
C LEU A 80 8.70 -7.80 14.02
N GLU A 81 9.27 -8.03 15.21
CA GLU A 81 10.51 -7.37 15.66
C GLU A 81 11.75 -7.98 15.01
N GLU A 82 11.84 -9.31 15.01
CA GLU A 82 12.86 -10.08 14.29
C GLU A 82 12.19 -10.91 13.20
N PRO A 83 11.74 -10.26 12.11
CA PRO A 83 11.01 -10.91 11.03
C PRO A 83 11.92 -11.90 10.29
N GLU A 84 11.77 -13.17 10.63
CA GLU A 84 12.51 -14.26 10.00
C GLU A 84 12.01 -14.55 8.58
N PRO A 85 12.86 -15.11 7.72
CA PRO A 85 12.43 -15.61 6.41
C PRO A 85 11.29 -16.62 6.43
N HIS A 86 11.14 -17.33 7.55
CA HIS A 86 10.09 -18.30 7.79
C HIS A 86 8.79 -17.66 8.27
N PHE A 87 8.68 -16.33 8.29
CA PHE A 87 7.51 -15.61 8.84
C PHE A 87 6.17 -16.13 8.30
N TRP A 88 6.05 -16.48 7.01
CA TRP A 88 4.83 -17.08 6.43
C TRP A 88 4.49 -18.50 6.94
N GLY A 89 5.48 -19.22 7.44
CA GLY A 89 5.34 -20.59 7.97
C GLY A 89 4.48 -20.64 9.22
N TRP A 90 4.60 -19.63 10.09
CA TRP A 90 3.75 -19.46 11.27
C TRP A 90 2.30 -19.17 10.84
N LEU A 91 1.35 -19.87 11.45
CA LEU A 91 -0.07 -19.72 11.08
C LEU A 91 -0.62 -18.38 11.55
N GLU A 92 -0.10 -17.90 12.67
CA GLU A 92 -0.46 -16.71 13.44
C GLU A 92 -0.14 -15.42 12.66
N THR A 93 0.86 -15.45 11.78
CA THR A 93 1.25 -14.30 10.94
C THR A 93 0.45 -14.17 9.65
N ARG A 94 -0.27 -15.23 9.25
CA ARG A 94 -1.01 -15.25 7.98
C ARG A 94 -2.17 -14.24 7.93
N PRO A 95 -2.97 -14.05 9.01
CA PRO A 95 -3.95 -12.97 9.07
C PRO A 95 -3.36 -11.60 8.76
N TYR A 96 -2.21 -11.26 9.37
CA TYR A 96 -1.47 -10.03 9.10
C TYR A 96 -1.06 -9.90 7.63
N MET A 97 -0.47 -10.95 7.06
CA MET A 97 -0.04 -10.92 5.65
C MET A 97 -1.23 -10.75 4.68
N ARG A 98 -2.36 -11.41 4.96
CA ARG A 98 -3.60 -11.26 4.19
C ARG A 98 -4.20 -9.86 4.34
N ALA A 99 -4.19 -9.29 5.55
CA ALA A 99 -4.66 -7.93 5.77
C ALA A 99 -3.78 -6.89 5.04
N ARG A 100 -2.46 -7.09 5.06
CA ARG A 100 -1.49 -6.29 4.28
C ARG A 100 -1.78 -6.38 2.78
N TYR A 101 -2.05 -7.59 2.26
CA TYR A 101 -2.47 -7.77 0.87
C TYR A 101 -3.80 -7.05 0.56
N GLY A 102 -4.79 -7.13 1.46
CA GLY A 102 -6.07 -6.43 1.29
C GLY A 102 -5.90 -4.91 1.20
N LEU A 103 -5.00 -4.34 2.01
CA LEU A 103 -4.65 -2.92 1.94
C LEU A 103 -3.93 -2.58 0.62
N LEU A 104 -2.95 -3.38 0.22
CA LEU A 104 -2.27 -3.28 -1.08
C LEU A 104 -3.28 -3.27 -2.25
N ASP A 105 -4.20 -4.23 -2.28
CA ASP A 105 -5.19 -4.37 -3.35
C ASP A 105 -6.14 -3.17 -3.44
N ALA A 106 -6.51 -2.59 -2.29
CA ALA A 106 -7.31 -1.38 -2.24
C ALA A 106 -6.51 -0.14 -2.71
N LEU A 107 -5.25 -0.01 -2.27
CA LEU A 107 -4.38 1.13 -2.59
C LEU A 107 -4.04 1.20 -4.08
N ARG A 108 -3.67 0.08 -4.70
CA ARG A 108 -3.25 0.06 -6.11
C ARG A 108 -4.35 0.55 -7.07
N LYS A 109 -5.63 0.46 -6.67
CA LYS A 109 -6.79 0.92 -7.46
C LYS A 109 -6.90 2.45 -7.51
N ILE A 110 -6.32 3.16 -6.55
CA ILE A 110 -6.28 4.63 -6.53
C ILE A 110 -5.15 5.11 -7.45
N LYS A 111 -5.47 6.06 -8.33
CA LYS A 111 -4.55 6.61 -9.35
C LYS A 111 -3.82 7.86 -8.84
N THR A 112 -3.20 7.79 -7.67
CA THR A 112 -2.35 8.85 -7.10
C THR A 112 -0.95 8.30 -6.80
N ARG A 113 0.08 9.15 -6.84
CA ARG A 113 1.47 8.69 -6.57
C ARG A 113 1.61 8.12 -5.18
N ASP A 114 1.02 8.77 -4.19
CA ASP A 114 1.06 8.32 -2.80
C ASP A 114 0.43 6.94 -2.64
N ALA A 115 -0.69 6.66 -3.33
CA ALA A 115 -1.33 5.35 -3.29
C ALA A 115 -0.48 4.26 -3.96
N VAL A 116 0.11 4.57 -5.12
CA VAL A 116 0.98 3.63 -5.85
C VAL A 116 2.27 3.36 -5.07
N GLN A 117 2.86 4.40 -4.46
CA GLN A 117 4.04 4.26 -3.62
C GLN A 117 3.75 3.40 -2.39
N ALA A 118 2.67 3.70 -1.66
CA ALA A 118 2.26 2.91 -0.51
C ALA A 118 1.97 1.45 -0.90
N ALA A 119 1.29 1.21 -2.02
CA ALA A 119 1.08 -0.14 -2.56
C ALA A 119 2.42 -0.84 -2.84
N HIS A 120 3.34 -0.17 -3.53
CA HIS A 120 4.66 -0.75 -3.83
C HIS A 120 5.45 -1.11 -2.55
N ASP A 121 5.36 -0.27 -1.51
CA ASP A 121 6.02 -0.53 -0.24
C ASP A 121 5.41 -1.74 0.48
N HIS A 122 4.08 -1.92 0.41
CA HIS A 122 3.44 -3.15 0.90
C HIS A 122 3.86 -4.40 0.11
N VAL A 123 4.05 -4.31 -1.22
CA VAL A 123 4.57 -5.44 -2.02
C VAL A 123 5.97 -5.82 -1.57
N LYS A 124 6.88 -4.84 -1.43
CA LYS A 124 8.25 -5.08 -0.95
C LYS A 124 8.26 -5.79 0.39
N GLU A 125 7.42 -5.33 1.31
CA GLU A 125 7.34 -5.91 2.65
C GLU A 125 6.75 -7.33 2.63
N CYS A 126 5.73 -7.59 1.82
CA CYS A 126 5.22 -8.94 1.61
C CYS A 126 6.29 -9.88 1.07
N LEU A 127 7.12 -9.43 0.11
CA LEU A 127 8.23 -10.23 -0.43
C LEU A 127 9.38 -10.42 0.56
N ARG A 128 9.60 -9.45 1.46
CA ARG A 128 10.58 -9.53 2.55
C ARG A 128 10.17 -10.61 3.56
N LEU A 129 8.90 -10.61 3.95
CA LEU A 129 8.32 -11.55 4.93
C LEU A 129 7.96 -12.93 4.34
N CYS A 130 7.71 -13.00 3.03
CA CYS A 130 7.39 -14.24 2.33
C CYS A 130 8.18 -14.31 1.01
N ARG A 131 9.44 -14.77 1.10
CA ARG A 131 10.34 -14.83 -0.07
C ARG A 131 9.83 -15.70 -1.21
N SER A 132 9.14 -16.79 -0.88
CA SER A 132 8.53 -17.71 -1.85
C SER A 132 7.30 -17.12 -2.55
N ASP A 133 6.85 -15.92 -2.15
CA ASP A 133 5.71 -15.23 -2.73
C ASP A 133 4.42 -16.07 -2.75
N ASN A 134 4.08 -16.69 -1.62
CA ASN A 134 2.91 -17.59 -1.52
C ASN A 134 1.56 -16.88 -1.72
N MET A 135 1.54 -15.53 -1.78
CA MET A 135 0.36 -14.73 -2.11
C MET A 135 0.38 -14.19 -3.56
N GLY A 136 1.45 -14.44 -4.33
CA GLY A 136 1.55 -14.00 -5.72
C GLY A 136 1.64 -12.49 -5.90
N VAL A 137 2.22 -11.75 -4.95
CA VAL A 137 2.33 -10.28 -5.03
C VAL A 137 3.47 -9.81 -5.95
N ARG A 138 4.43 -10.68 -6.29
CA ARG A 138 5.59 -10.36 -7.14
C ARG A 138 5.15 -9.82 -8.50
N VAL A 139 4.07 -10.36 -9.06
CA VAL A 139 3.53 -9.94 -10.37
C VAL A 139 3.10 -8.46 -10.37
N MET A 140 2.76 -7.90 -9.21
CA MET A 140 2.32 -6.51 -9.10
C MET A 140 3.49 -5.52 -9.06
N ALA A 141 4.70 -5.94 -8.66
CA ALA A 141 5.82 -5.04 -8.41
C ALA A 141 6.23 -4.24 -9.67
N PRO A 142 6.47 -4.86 -10.85
CA PRO A 142 6.87 -4.12 -12.05
C PRO A 142 5.80 -3.12 -12.48
N ALA A 143 4.51 -3.50 -12.44
CA ALA A 143 3.42 -2.63 -12.82
C ALA A 143 3.33 -1.38 -11.92
N LEU A 144 3.60 -1.52 -10.62
CA LEU A 144 3.64 -0.38 -9.70
C LEU A 144 4.89 0.50 -9.92
N MET A 145 6.05 -0.09 -10.19
CA MET A 145 7.28 0.65 -10.51
C MET A 145 7.13 1.49 -11.79
N LEU A 146 6.53 0.93 -12.85
CA LEU A 146 6.24 1.66 -14.09
C LEU A 146 5.31 2.85 -13.85
N ARG A 147 4.27 2.68 -13.02
CA ARG A 147 3.37 3.77 -12.65
C ARG A 147 4.09 4.89 -11.89
N LEU A 148 5.17 4.58 -11.17
CA LEU A 148 6.02 5.55 -10.47
C LEU A 148 7.10 6.17 -11.37
N GLY A 149 7.21 5.76 -12.64
CA GLY A 149 8.27 6.17 -13.57
C GLY A 149 9.64 5.57 -13.23
N ARG A 150 9.66 4.40 -12.57
CA ARG A 150 10.87 3.68 -12.16
C ARG A 150 11.16 2.53 -13.14
N ASP A 151 11.27 2.88 -14.42
CA ASP A 151 11.28 1.91 -15.52
C ASP A 151 12.50 0.97 -15.46
N GLN A 152 13.68 1.53 -15.15
CA GLN A 152 14.90 0.73 -14.98
C GLN A 152 14.76 -0.28 -13.84
N GLU A 153 14.18 0.13 -12.71
CA GLU A 153 13.97 -0.78 -11.58
C GLU A 153 12.96 -1.88 -11.92
N ALA A 154 11.92 -1.57 -12.69
CA ALA A 154 10.96 -2.57 -13.15
C ALA A 154 11.63 -3.62 -14.05
N TYR A 155 12.50 -3.18 -14.96
CA TYR A 155 13.29 -4.06 -15.82
C TYR A 155 14.25 -4.94 -15.01
N ASP A 156 15.02 -4.34 -14.12
CA ASP A 156 15.98 -5.05 -13.28
C ASP A 156 15.29 -6.06 -12.36
N PHE A 157 14.13 -5.70 -11.82
CA PHE A 157 13.31 -6.59 -11.00
C PHE A 157 12.84 -7.79 -11.82
N TRP A 158 12.31 -7.56 -13.03
CA TRP A 158 11.84 -8.65 -13.91
C TRP A 158 12.99 -9.56 -14.32
N ARG A 159 14.17 -9.00 -14.65
CA ARG A 159 15.35 -9.78 -15.03
C ARG A 159 15.88 -10.68 -13.92
N ARG A 160 15.69 -10.30 -12.65
CA ARG A 160 16.18 -11.02 -11.47
C ARG A 160 15.11 -11.88 -10.78
N SER A 161 13.86 -11.81 -11.24
CA SER A 161 12.68 -12.37 -10.55
C SER A 161 12.46 -13.84 -10.76
#